data_AF-A0A442T6K7-F1
#
_entry.id   AF-A0A442T6K7-F1
#
_cell.length_a   1.000
_cell.length_b   1.000
_cell.length_c   1.000
_cell.angle_alpha   90.00
_cell.angle_beta   90.00
_cell.angle_gamma   90.00
#
_symmetry.space_group_name_H-M   'P 1'
#
loop_
_entity.id
_entity.type
_entity.pdbx_description
1 polymer ?
#
loop_
_entity_poly.entity_id
_entity_poly.type
_entity_poly.pdbx_seq_one_letter_code
_entity_poly.pdbx_strand_id
1 'polypeptide(L)'
;MLSAKQYEKVANVQAECLRFIDDARTFFTTSDMTHEYSMLQGAAHAALFRNAYMPVEAELEYFKDFQHDKFMGPDRKKTIYHLESAWNNVRCLPSPYRLGAYETRGLGLDFTFSGLVQRRFQLDLGPDDMNVRFSPLKVSIGSIHESKVVLLRAHHLHDGYFSIMLPYVSGNSVKMLFGEDYEWLQIADIQLLNNARSVCGNVSSSLDLKEINREGEIYQCLSQASAATIRPIDLHQLKTPHYYHVIFRPLVSRASDSAAEARRVAIKEENSCRPCNGESLAPKGFGG
;
A
#
# COMPACT_ATOMS: atom_id res chain seq x y z
N MET A 1 -20.48 12.20 -18.33
CA MET A 1 -21.76 11.52 -18.65
C MET A 1 -21.58 10.04 -18.35
N LEU A 2 -22.35 9.52 -17.39
CA LEU A 2 -22.36 8.10 -17.01
C LEU A 2 -22.86 7.24 -18.19
N SER A 3 -22.39 5.99 -18.27
CA SER A 3 -22.78 5.08 -19.36
C SER A 3 -24.25 4.64 -19.26
N ALA A 4 -24.91 4.41 -20.40
CA ALA A 4 -26.30 3.89 -20.44
C ALA A 4 -26.46 2.57 -19.66
N LYS A 5 -25.43 1.71 -19.70
CA LYS A 5 -25.38 0.45 -18.92
C LYS A 5 -25.40 0.69 -17.41
N GLN A 6 -24.76 1.76 -16.93
CA GLN A 6 -24.77 2.08 -15.50
C GLN A 6 -26.15 2.56 -15.05
N TYR A 7 -26.85 3.37 -15.87
CA TYR A 7 -28.23 3.77 -15.57
C TYR A 7 -29.16 2.58 -15.50
N GLU A 8 -29.03 1.62 -16.42
CA GLU A 8 -29.80 0.37 -16.39
C GLU A 8 -29.53 -0.44 -15.11
N LYS A 9 -28.27 -0.62 -14.71
CA LYS A 9 -27.92 -1.28 -13.45
C LYS A 9 -28.52 -0.59 -12.23
N VAL A 10 -28.55 0.74 -12.19
CA VAL A 10 -29.18 1.52 -11.10
C VAL A 10 -30.69 1.31 -11.09
N ALA A 11 -31.34 1.39 -12.26
CA ALA A 11 -32.78 1.19 -12.39
C ALA A 11 -33.21 -0.20 -11.91
N ASN A 12 -32.45 -1.24 -12.25
CA ASN A 12 -32.72 -2.61 -11.80
C ASN A 12 -32.62 -2.73 -10.27
N VAL A 13 -31.60 -2.14 -9.64
CA VAL A 13 -31.49 -2.13 -8.17
C VAL A 13 -32.66 -1.39 -7.54
N GLN A 14 -33.06 -0.25 -8.09
CA GLN A 14 -34.21 0.52 -7.57
C GLN A 14 -35.51 -0.26 -7.71
N ALA A 15 -35.74 -0.92 -8.84
CA ALA A 15 -36.92 -1.76 -9.06
C ALA A 15 -36.98 -2.92 -8.05
N GLU A 16 -35.86 -3.60 -7.81
CA GLU A 16 -35.80 -4.67 -6.81
C GLU A 16 -36.02 -4.17 -5.38
N CYS A 17 -35.53 -2.97 -5.03
CA CYS A 17 -35.82 -2.35 -3.74
C CYS A 17 -37.33 -2.09 -3.55
N LEU A 18 -38.01 -1.58 -4.59
CA LEU A 18 -39.45 -1.35 -4.54
C LEU A 18 -40.22 -2.66 -4.41
N ARG A 19 -39.87 -3.67 -5.21
CA ARG A 19 -40.46 -5.01 -5.13
C ARG A 19 -40.29 -5.61 -3.73
N PHE A 20 -39.10 -5.53 -3.16
CA PHE A 20 -38.83 -6.02 -1.80
C PHE A 20 -39.71 -5.31 -0.75
N ILE A 21 -39.89 -4.00 -0.86
CA ILE A 21 -40.74 -3.23 0.07
C ILE A 21 -42.20 -3.68 -0.03
N ASP A 22 -42.71 -3.91 -1.24
CA ASP A 22 -44.08 -4.36 -1.47
C ASP A 22 -44.31 -5.80 -0.97
N ASP A 23 -43.35 -6.69 -1.24
CA ASP A 23 -43.36 -8.08 -0.74
C ASP A 23 -43.30 -8.11 0.80
N ALA A 24 -42.41 -7.32 1.40
CA ALA A 24 -42.29 -7.22 2.86
C ALA A 24 -43.56 -6.69 3.51
N ARG A 25 -44.18 -5.65 2.94
CA ARG A 25 -45.46 -5.11 3.42
C ARG A 25 -46.55 -6.19 3.39
N THR A 26 -46.65 -6.90 2.27
CA THR A 26 -47.62 -7.99 2.09
C THR A 26 -47.41 -9.11 3.12
N PHE A 27 -46.16 -9.53 3.32
CA PHE A 27 -45.80 -10.56 4.28
C PHE A 27 -46.20 -10.18 5.71
N PHE A 28 -45.85 -8.96 6.15
CA PHE A 28 -46.16 -8.51 7.51
C PHE A 28 -47.65 -8.34 7.76
N THR A 29 -48.40 -7.81 6.77
CA THR A 29 -49.86 -7.71 6.87
C THR A 29 -50.54 -9.07 6.96
N THR A 30 -50.05 -10.06 6.20
CA THR A 30 -50.64 -11.41 6.18
C THR A 30 -50.30 -12.21 7.44
N SER A 31 -49.15 -11.93 8.06
CA SER A 31 -48.65 -12.68 9.23
C SER A 31 -49.05 -12.07 10.58
N ASP A 32 -49.81 -10.96 10.58
CA ASP A 32 -50.18 -10.17 11.77
C ASP A 32 -48.97 -9.81 12.66
N MET A 33 -47.83 -9.57 12.03
CA MET A 33 -46.59 -9.24 12.72
C MET A 33 -46.36 -7.73 12.68
N THR A 34 -46.17 -7.13 13.85
CA THR A 34 -45.77 -5.74 13.99
C THR A 34 -44.32 -5.66 14.49
N HIS A 35 -43.50 -4.88 13.79
CA HIS A 35 -42.12 -4.62 14.20
C HIS A 35 -41.96 -3.16 14.58
N GLU A 36 -41.14 -2.90 15.60
CA GLU A 36 -40.71 -1.55 15.87
C GLU A 36 -39.86 -1.02 14.71
N TYR A 37 -40.12 0.22 14.32
CA TYR A 37 -39.37 0.91 13.27
C TYR A 37 -37.84 0.90 13.55
N SER A 38 -37.46 0.99 14.82
CA SER A 38 -36.07 0.91 15.30
C SER A 38 -35.37 -0.37 14.85
N MET A 39 -36.06 -1.51 14.89
CA MET A 39 -35.51 -2.81 14.48
C MET A 39 -35.28 -2.88 12.97
N LEU A 40 -36.26 -2.40 12.18
CA LEU A 40 -36.15 -2.35 10.72
C LEU A 40 -35.03 -1.40 10.28
N GLN A 41 -34.92 -0.24 10.93
CA GLN A 41 -33.83 0.72 10.70
C GLN A 41 -32.46 0.10 11.04
N GLY A 42 -32.35 -0.60 12.17
CA GLY A 42 -31.14 -1.31 12.57
C GLY A 42 -30.72 -2.38 11.56
N ALA A 43 -31.68 -3.18 11.08
CA ALA A 43 -31.43 -4.19 10.05
C ALA A 43 -30.98 -3.55 8.72
N ALA A 44 -31.63 -2.48 8.28
CA ALA A 44 -31.25 -1.74 7.08
C ALA A 44 -29.83 -1.15 7.21
N HIS A 45 -29.50 -0.54 8.34
CA HIS A 45 -28.16 -0.04 8.62
C HIS A 45 -27.11 -1.16 8.58
N ALA A 46 -27.38 -2.31 9.19
CA ALA A 46 -26.46 -3.44 9.17
C ALA A 46 -26.22 -3.96 7.74
N ALA A 47 -27.28 -4.08 6.93
CA ALA A 47 -27.19 -4.51 5.54
C ALA A 47 -26.40 -3.52 4.68
N LEU A 48 -26.68 -2.21 4.81
CA LEU A 48 -25.98 -1.15 4.10
C LEU A 48 -24.52 -1.05 4.53
N PHE A 49 -24.24 -1.16 5.83
CA PHE A 49 -22.87 -1.16 6.34
C PHE A 49 -22.08 -2.34 5.79
N ARG A 50 -22.64 -3.55 5.82
CA ARG A 50 -22.01 -4.74 5.24
C ARG A 50 -21.78 -4.55 3.74
N ASN A 51 -22.75 -4.07 2.97
CA ASN A 51 -22.55 -3.84 1.54
C ASN A 51 -21.46 -2.77 1.27
N ALA A 52 -21.45 -1.68 2.04
CA ALA A 52 -20.52 -0.58 1.86
C ALA A 52 -19.08 -0.90 2.28
N TYR A 53 -18.89 -1.84 3.22
CA TYR A 53 -17.59 -2.12 3.83
C TYR A 53 -17.08 -3.56 3.70
N MET A 54 -17.98 -4.51 3.51
CA MET A 54 -17.71 -5.95 3.37
C MET A 54 -18.56 -6.55 2.24
N PRO A 55 -18.41 -6.07 1.00
CA PRO A 55 -19.15 -6.61 -0.13
C PRO A 55 -18.81 -8.11 -0.33
N VAL A 56 -19.79 -8.89 -0.78
CA VAL A 56 -19.57 -10.28 -1.20
C VAL A 56 -19.18 -10.35 -2.67
N GLU A 57 -18.66 -11.49 -3.10
CA GLU A 57 -18.16 -11.68 -4.47
C GLU A 57 -19.18 -11.30 -5.56
N ALA A 58 -20.44 -11.70 -5.39
CA ALA A 58 -21.51 -11.33 -6.32
C ALA A 58 -21.74 -9.81 -6.42
N GLU A 59 -21.58 -9.08 -5.31
CA GLU A 59 -21.71 -7.62 -5.28
C GLU A 59 -20.50 -6.95 -5.94
N LEU A 60 -19.28 -7.45 -5.66
CA LEU A 60 -18.05 -6.99 -6.32
C LEU A 60 -18.19 -7.10 -7.85
N GLU A 61 -18.63 -8.27 -8.32
CA GLU A 61 -18.81 -8.56 -9.75
C GLU A 61 -19.90 -7.68 -10.38
N TYR A 62 -21.02 -7.47 -9.68
CA TYR A 62 -22.10 -6.61 -10.17
C TYR A 62 -21.65 -5.15 -10.33
N PHE A 63 -20.89 -4.63 -9.35
CA PHE A 63 -20.48 -3.23 -9.31
C PHE A 63 -19.18 -2.92 -10.03
N LYS A 64 -18.40 -3.91 -10.50
CA LYS A 64 -17.04 -3.70 -11.07
C LYS A 64 -16.94 -2.61 -12.15
N ASP A 65 -17.97 -2.47 -12.98
CA ASP A 65 -18.00 -1.51 -14.10
C ASP A 65 -18.57 -0.13 -13.73
N PHE A 66 -19.00 0.07 -12.48
CA PHE A 66 -19.51 1.38 -12.07
C PHE A 66 -18.38 2.42 -12.15
N GLN A 67 -18.73 3.59 -12.67
CA GLN A 67 -17.83 4.74 -12.74
C GLN A 67 -18.18 5.73 -11.63
N HIS A 68 -17.15 6.26 -10.94
CA HIS A 68 -17.32 7.29 -9.92
C HIS A 68 -17.27 8.67 -10.55
N ASP A 69 -18.31 9.48 -10.32
CA ASP A 69 -18.44 10.81 -10.93
C ASP A 69 -17.43 11.84 -10.38
N LYS A 70 -16.82 11.59 -9.21
CA LYS A 70 -15.85 12.53 -8.58
C LYS A 70 -14.46 12.52 -9.21
N PHE A 71 -14.10 11.58 -10.10
CA PHE A 71 -12.80 11.57 -10.80
C PHE A 71 -12.87 12.23 -12.19
N MET A 72 -13.48 13.42 -12.27
CA MET A 72 -13.56 14.28 -13.47
C MET A 72 -12.20 14.89 -13.83
N GLY A 73 -11.18 14.05 -14.04
CA GLY A 73 -9.94 14.39 -14.73
C GLY A 73 -9.99 13.95 -16.20
N PRO A 74 -9.00 14.35 -17.03
CA PRO A 74 -8.95 14.01 -18.45
C PRO A 74 -8.85 12.49 -18.73
N ASP A 75 -8.51 11.69 -17.72
CA ASP A 75 -8.44 10.23 -17.81
C ASP A 75 -9.77 9.59 -17.35
N ARG A 76 -10.77 9.67 -18.24
CA ARG A 76 -12.19 9.32 -18.01
C ARG A 76 -12.49 7.82 -17.88
N LYS A 77 -11.57 7.00 -17.35
CA LYS A 77 -11.70 5.53 -17.27
C LYS A 77 -11.37 4.94 -15.91
N LYS A 78 -11.38 5.72 -14.82
CA LYS A 78 -11.32 5.14 -13.48
C LYS A 78 -12.69 4.54 -13.13
N THR A 79 -12.89 3.28 -13.48
CA THR A 79 -13.91 2.44 -12.82
C THR A 79 -13.59 2.46 -11.33
N ILE A 80 -14.62 2.34 -10.48
CA ILE A 80 -14.40 2.30 -9.03
C ILE A 80 -13.51 1.07 -8.68
N TYR A 81 -13.44 0.07 -9.57
CA TYR A 81 -12.88 -1.22 -9.28
C TYR A 81 -12.00 -1.74 -10.41
N HIS A 82 -10.79 -2.12 -10.04
CA HIS A 82 -9.91 -2.97 -10.81
C HIS A 82 -9.23 -3.90 -9.81
N LEU A 83 -9.80 -5.09 -9.58
CA LEU A 83 -9.26 -6.05 -8.61
C LEU A 83 -7.78 -6.34 -8.87
N GLU A 84 -7.41 -6.61 -10.13
CA GLU A 84 -6.00 -6.83 -10.51
C GLU A 84 -5.11 -5.61 -10.27
N SER A 85 -5.61 -4.39 -10.53
CA SER A 85 -4.82 -3.19 -10.26
C SER A 85 -4.74 -2.91 -8.77
N ALA A 86 -5.74 -3.28 -7.97
CA ALA A 86 -5.68 -3.19 -6.52
C ALA A 86 -4.53 -4.06 -5.99
N TRP A 87 -4.41 -5.31 -6.45
CA TRP A 87 -3.29 -6.18 -6.10
C TRP A 87 -1.93 -5.59 -6.47
N ASN A 88 -1.78 -5.07 -7.70
CA ASN A 88 -0.54 -4.45 -8.13
C ASN A 88 -0.22 -3.16 -7.36
N ASN A 89 -1.22 -2.33 -7.10
CA ASN A 89 -1.05 -1.08 -6.35
C ASN A 89 -0.70 -1.35 -4.90
N VAL A 90 -1.28 -2.39 -4.30
CA VAL A 90 -1.06 -2.78 -2.90
C VAL A 90 0.39 -3.21 -2.65
N ARG A 91 1.05 -3.81 -3.65
CA ARG A 91 2.49 -4.09 -3.60
C ARG A 91 3.35 -2.83 -3.51
N CYS A 92 2.80 -1.67 -3.91
CA CYS A 92 3.52 -0.40 -4.02
C CYS A 92 3.08 0.63 -2.96
N LEU A 93 2.09 0.30 -2.14
CA LEU A 93 1.48 1.22 -1.18
C LEU A 93 1.81 0.78 0.25
N PRO A 94 2.18 1.72 1.13
CA PRO A 94 2.45 1.39 2.53
C PRO A 94 1.19 0.88 3.20
N SER A 95 1.32 -0.20 3.96
CA SER A 95 0.22 -0.72 4.77
C SER A 95 0.04 0.16 6.01
N PRO A 96 -1.18 0.61 6.33
CA PRO A 96 -2.42 0.53 5.58
C PRO A 96 -2.61 1.79 4.74
N TYR A 97 -2.74 1.61 3.43
CA TYR A 97 -3.19 2.68 2.56
C TYR A 97 -4.72 2.78 2.66
N ARG A 98 -5.28 3.99 2.50
CA ARG A 98 -6.74 4.21 2.50
C ARG A 98 -7.38 3.63 1.23
N LEU A 99 -7.49 2.32 1.18
CA LEU A 99 -8.16 1.57 0.13
C LEU A 99 -9.66 1.53 0.40
N GLY A 100 -10.48 1.57 -0.65
CA GLY A 100 -11.91 1.39 -0.51
C GLY A 100 -12.28 -0.01 -0.01
N ALA A 101 -13.55 -0.17 0.37
CA ALA A 101 -14.05 -1.44 0.88
C ALA A 101 -13.94 -2.60 -0.12
N TYR A 102 -14.09 -2.28 -1.40
CA TYR A 102 -14.06 -3.25 -2.48
C TYR A 102 -12.62 -3.70 -2.79
N GLU A 103 -11.66 -2.77 -2.74
CA GLU A 103 -10.23 -3.06 -2.90
C GLU A 103 -9.70 -3.84 -1.70
N THR A 104 -10.01 -3.41 -0.47
CA THR A 104 -9.61 -4.15 0.74
C THR A 104 -10.19 -5.55 0.79
N ARG A 105 -11.46 -5.74 0.39
CA ARG A 105 -12.08 -7.06 0.36
C ARG A 105 -11.40 -8.01 -0.62
N GLY A 106 -10.91 -7.49 -1.74
CA GLY A 106 -10.11 -8.24 -2.70
C GLY A 106 -8.76 -8.73 -2.14
N LEU A 107 -8.25 -8.11 -1.08
CA LEU A 107 -6.95 -8.44 -0.46
C LEU A 107 -7.07 -9.37 0.75
N GLY A 108 -8.17 -9.27 1.50
CA GLY A 108 -8.37 -10.07 2.70
C GLY A 108 -9.25 -9.38 3.74
N LEU A 109 -9.82 -10.17 4.66
CA LEU A 109 -10.66 -9.65 5.74
C LEU A 109 -9.88 -8.79 6.74
N ASP A 110 -8.62 -9.15 6.99
CA ASP A 110 -7.68 -8.41 7.83
C ASP A 110 -7.53 -6.96 7.35
N PHE A 111 -7.31 -6.72 6.06
CA PHE A 111 -7.22 -5.37 5.50
C PHE A 111 -8.53 -4.60 5.61
N THR A 112 -9.65 -5.27 5.37
CA THR A 112 -10.98 -4.67 5.53
C THR A 112 -11.19 -4.20 6.98
N PHE A 113 -10.86 -5.03 7.97
CA PHE A 113 -11.02 -4.66 9.39
C PHE A 113 -10.06 -3.54 9.80
N SER A 114 -8.77 -3.59 9.42
CA SER A 114 -7.82 -2.53 9.75
C SER A 114 -8.25 -1.17 9.16
N GLY A 115 -8.70 -1.15 7.91
CA GLY A 115 -9.21 0.08 7.28
C GLY A 115 -10.50 0.58 7.94
N LEU A 116 -11.39 -0.33 8.36
CA LEU A 116 -12.61 0.03 9.09
C LEU A 116 -12.33 0.67 10.44
N VAL A 117 -11.42 0.07 11.22
CA VAL A 117 -11.03 0.60 12.53
C VAL A 117 -10.45 2.01 12.39
N GLN A 118 -9.52 2.21 11.45
CA GLN A 118 -8.96 3.54 11.18
C GLN A 118 -10.02 4.58 10.86
N ARG A 119 -10.96 4.27 9.96
CA ARG A 119 -12.04 5.19 9.60
C ARG A 119 -12.98 5.45 10.75
N ARG A 120 -13.38 4.41 11.48
CA ARG A 120 -14.38 4.49 12.56
C ARG A 120 -13.90 5.34 13.73
N PHE A 121 -12.61 5.24 14.04
CA PHE A 121 -11.97 5.96 15.16
C PHE A 121 -11.15 7.17 14.71
N GLN A 122 -11.15 7.50 13.41
CA GLN A 122 -10.39 8.62 12.83
C GLN A 122 -8.91 8.59 13.25
N LEU A 123 -8.32 7.38 13.24
CA LEU A 123 -6.93 7.21 13.61
C LEU A 123 -6.08 7.85 12.51
N ASP A 124 -5.33 8.90 12.87
CA ASP A 124 -4.39 9.55 11.97
C ASP A 124 -3.07 8.78 11.97
N LEU A 125 -3.12 7.60 11.36
CA LEU A 125 -1.99 6.69 11.25
C LEU A 125 -1.34 6.89 9.89
N GLY A 126 -0.08 7.33 9.90
CA GLY A 126 0.76 7.39 8.72
C GLY A 126 1.32 6.01 8.35
N PRO A 127 1.93 5.91 7.16
CA PRO A 127 2.73 4.75 6.73
C PRO A 127 3.73 4.26 7.78
N ASP A 128 4.38 5.21 8.46
CA ASP A 128 5.47 4.93 9.39
C ASP A 128 4.95 4.47 10.77
N ASP A 129 3.76 4.91 11.19
CA ASP A 129 3.14 4.53 12.47
C ASP A 129 2.69 3.06 12.49
N MET A 130 2.46 2.51 11.30
CA MET A 130 1.86 1.19 11.12
C MET A 130 2.85 0.10 10.79
N ASN A 131 4.12 0.47 10.65
CA ASN A 131 5.12 -0.44 10.15
C ASN A 131 6.39 -0.43 11.01
N VAL A 132 6.44 -1.39 11.94
CA VAL A 132 7.65 -1.67 12.73
C VAL A 132 8.63 -2.60 12.01
N ARG A 133 8.27 -3.13 10.83
CA ARG A 133 9.08 -4.08 10.07
C ARG A 133 9.87 -3.35 9.00
N PHE A 134 11.19 -3.52 9.04
CA PHE A 134 12.09 -2.98 8.04
C PHE A 134 13.08 -4.05 7.59
N SER A 135 13.57 -3.91 6.37
CA SER A 135 14.69 -4.70 5.85
C SER A 135 15.88 -3.78 5.60
N PRO A 136 17.07 -4.05 6.16
CA PRO A 136 18.26 -3.31 5.80
C PRO A 136 18.60 -3.52 4.32
N LEU A 137 19.09 -2.47 3.68
CA LEU A 137 19.71 -2.55 2.36
C LEU A 137 20.91 -1.62 2.31
N LYS A 138 22.09 -2.18 2.05
CA LYS A 138 23.27 -1.36 1.75
C LYS A 138 23.22 -0.86 0.31
N VAL A 139 23.47 0.43 0.17
CA VAL A 139 23.43 1.13 -1.11
C VAL A 139 24.72 1.92 -1.26
N SER A 140 25.40 1.71 -2.37
CA SER A 140 26.57 2.49 -2.77
C SER A 140 26.14 3.55 -3.78
N ILE A 141 26.43 4.81 -3.49
CA ILE A 141 26.14 5.95 -4.37
C ILE A 141 27.47 6.56 -4.75
N GLY A 142 27.74 6.66 -6.04
CA GLY A 142 29.05 7.14 -6.48
C GLY A 142 29.17 7.45 -7.96
N SER A 143 30.15 8.31 -8.23
CA SER A 143 30.71 8.54 -9.55
C SER A 143 31.85 7.53 -9.80
N ILE A 144 32.49 7.61 -10.96
CA ILE A 144 33.64 6.77 -11.34
C ILE A 144 34.81 6.92 -10.34
N HIS A 145 34.92 8.08 -9.66
CA HIS A 145 36.07 8.40 -8.81
C HIS A 145 35.82 8.26 -7.31
N GLU A 146 34.57 8.32 -6.85
CA GLU A 146 34.23 8.28 -5.43
C GLU A 146 32.88 7.58 -5.24
N SER A 147 32.81 6.70 -4.24
CA SER A 147 31.57 6.03 -3.85
C SER A 147 31.41 6.03 -2.33
N LYS A 148 30.19 6.31 -1.88
CA LYS A 148 29.80 6.24 -0.47
C LYS A 148 28.81 5.11 -0.29
N VAL A 149 29.07 4.24 0.69
CA VAL A 149 28.14 3.19 1.09
C VAL A 149 27.29 3.68 2.26
N VAL A 150 25.98 3.53 2.15
CA VAL A 150 25.00 3.91 3.18
C VAL A 150 24.09 2.71 3.43
N LEU A 151 23.76 2.47 4.71
CA LEU A 151 22.75 1.49 5.10
C LEU A 151 21.40 2.21 5.18
N LEU A 152 20.44 1.78 4.37
CA LEU A 152 19.09 2.33 4.35
C LEU A 152 18.09 1.28 4.87
N ARG A 153 16.96 1.75 5.39
CA ARG A 153 15.85 0.90 5.85
C ARG A 153 14.79 0.85 4.76
N ALA A 154 14.53 -0.34 4.23
CA ALA A 154 13.38 -0.59 3.38
C ALA A 154 12.16 -0.88 4.26
N HIS A 155 11.04 -0.24 3.98
CA HIS A 155 9.81 -0.34 4.76
C HIS A 155 8.92 -1.45 4.21
N HIS A 156 8.42 -2.33 5.07
CA HIS A 156 7.53 -3.42 4.69
C HIS A 156 6.24 -2.91 4.02
N LEU A 157 5.84 -3.57 2.96
CA LEU A 157 4.59 -3.38 2.22
C LEU A 157 3.76 -4.67 2.32
N HIS A 158 2.70 -4.75 1.56
CA HIS A 158 1.86 -5.95 1.54
C HIS A 158 2.55 -7.13 0.86
N ASP A 159 2.10 -8.36 1.15
CA ASP A 159 2.60 -9.62 0.56
C ASP A 159 4.14 -9.78 0.66
N GLY A 160 4.73 -9.28 1.76
CA GLY A 160 6.17 -9.40 2.02
C GLY A 160 7.06 -8.54 1.11
N TYR A 161 6.48 -7.64 0.32
CA TYR A 161 7.25 -6.61 -0.39
C TYR A 161 7.80 -5.59 0.59
N PHE A 162 8.79 -4.83 0.14
CA PHE A 162 9.40 -3.71 0.83
C PHE A 162 9.60 -2.58 -0.18
N SER A 163 9.41 -1.33 0.24
CA SER A 163 9.84 -0.15 -0.50
C SER A 163 11.06 0.50 0.12
N ILE A 164 11.89 1.10 -0.73
CA ILE A 164 12.97 1.96 -0.29
C ILE A 164 13.12 3.17 -1.20
N MET A 165 13.34 4.34 -0.59
CA MET A 165 13.65 5.56 -1.30
C MET A 165 15.17 5.72 -1.39
N LEU A 166 15.69 5.76 -2.62
CA LEU A 166 17.10 5.99 -2.88
C LEU A 166 17.30 7.41 -3.40
N PRO A 167 18.36 8.11 -2.98
CA PRO A 167 18.65 9.44 -3.47
C PRO A 167 19.02 9.40 -4.95
N TYR A 168 18.49 10.34 -5.72
CA TYR A 168 18.99 10.63 -7.07
C TYR A 168 20.06 11.72 -6.98
N VAL A 169 21.22 11.46 -7.56
CA VAL A 169 22.28 12.46 -7.73
C VAL A 169 22.74 12.42 -9.19
N SER A 170 22.64 13.54 -9.89
CA SER A 170 23.00 13.64 -11.31
C SER A 170 24.43 13.16 -11.55
N GLY A 171 24.62 12.30 -12.56
CA GLY A 171 25.93 11.73 -12.93
C GLY A 171 26.43 10.62 -12.00
N ASN A 172 25.77 10.34 -10.88
CA ASN A 172 26.13 9.23 -10.00
C ASN A 172 25.28 8.00 -10.32
N SER A 173 25.92 6.84 -10.18
CA SER A 173 25.23 5.55 -10.18
C SER A 173 24.76 5.19 -8.77
N VAL A 174 23.64 4.49 -8.68
CA VAL A 174 23.10 3.97 -7.42
C VAL A 174 23.13 2.46 -7.48
N LYS A 175 23.93 1.84 -6.62
CA LYS A 175 24.17 0.40 -6.59
C LYS A 175 23.57 -0.22 -5.33
N MET A 176 22.62 -1.12 -5.49
CA MET A 176 21.97 -1.87 -4.42
C MET A 176 22.72 -3.19 -4.20
N LEU A 177 23.26 -3.39 -3.00
CA LEU A 177 24.09 -4.55 -2.64
C LEU A 177 23.22 -5.71 -2.13
N PHE A 178 22.34 -6.22 -2.98
CA PHE A 178 21.37 -7.26 -2.60
C PHE A 178 22.01 -8.57 -2.14
N GLY A 179 23.17 -8.94 -2.70
CA GLY A 179 23.85 -10.20 -2.40
C GLY A 179 24.28 -10.35 -0.95
N GLU A 180 24.46 -9.26 -0.21
CA GLU A 180 24.86 -9.31 1.19
C GLU A 180 23.81 -9.99 2.08
N ASP A 181 22.53 -9.72 1.83
CA ASP A 181 21.43 -10.16 2.68
C ASP A 181 20.50 -11.18 2.01
N TYR A 182 20.52 -11.29 0.67
CA TYR A 182 19.56 -12.09 -0.09
C TYR A 182 20.25 -13.05 -1.07
N GLU A 183 19.70 -14.26 -1.18
CA GLU A 183 20.03 -15.22 -2.23
C GLU A 183 19.05 -15.12 -3.39
N TRP A 184 17.78 -14.91 -3.08
CA TRP A 184 16.71 -14.77 -4.05
C TRP A 184 15.82 -13.60 -3.65
N LEU A 185 15.51 -12.74 -4.60
CA LEU A 185 14.53 -11.68 -4.42
C LEU A 185 13.73 -11.47 -5.71
N GLN A 186 12.58 -10.83 -5.56
CA GLN A 186 11.78 -10.33 -6.67
C GLN A 186 11.86 -8.81 -6.68
N ILE A 187 12.17 -8.19 -7.81
CA ILE A 187 12.06 -6.73 -7.97
C ILE A 187 10.80 -6.46 -8.78
N ALA A 188 9.79 -5.88 -8.15
CA ALA A 188 8.51 -5.58 -8.82
C ALA A 188 8.60 -4.29 -9.62
N ASP A 189 9.19 -3.23 -9.05
CA ASP A 189 9.28 -1.96 -9.74
C ASP A 189 10.39 -1.05 -9.21
N ILE A 190 10.88 -0.18 -10.09
CA ILE A 190 11.83 0.88 -9.82
C ILE A 190 11.35 2.12 -10.57
N GLN A 191 10.83 3.07 -9.80
CA GLN A 191 10.24 4.30 -10.33
C GLN A 191 11.14 5.49 -10.01
N LEU A 192 11.28 6.41 -10.96
CA LEU A 192 11.85 7.73 -10.70
C LEU A 192 10.70 8.66 -10.30
N LEU A 193 10.76 9.19 -9.07
CA LEU A 193 9.78 10.13 -8.53
C LEU A 193 10.35 11.55 -8.47
N ASN A 194 9.51 12.55 -8.69
CA ASN A 194 9.83 13.94 -8.37
C ASN A 194 9.49 14.29 -6.92
N ASN A 195 9.78 15.53 -6.51
CA ASN A 195 9.47 16.03 -5.15
C ASN A 195 7.98 15.95 -4.77
N ALA A 196 7.06 15.97 -5.74
CA ALA A 196 5.63 15.80 -5.51
C ALA A 196 5.20 14.31 -5.45
N ARG A 197 6.17 13.37 -5.42
CA ARG A 197 5.97 11.92 -5.51
C ARG A 197 5.24 11.46 -6.78
N SER A 198 5.25 12.28 -7.83
CA SER A 198 4.74 11.89 -9.13
C SER A 198 5.78 11.08 -9.89
N VAL A 199 5.33 10.04 -10.59
CA VAL A 199 6.18 9.15 -11.39
C VAL A 199 6.64 9.89 -12.64
N CYS A 200 7.95 10.07 -12.79
CA CYS A 200 8.60 10.65 -13.95
C CYS A 200 9.05 9.61 -14.96
N GLY A 201 9.28 8.37 -14.53
CA GLY A 201 9.67 7.27 -15.42
C GLY A 201 9.84 5.95 -14.67
N ASN A 202 9.84 4.85 -15.41
CA ASN A 202 10.17 3.53 -14.92
C ASN A 202 11.58 3.16 -15.40
N VAL A 203 12.44 2.72 -14.49
CA VAL A 203 13.85 2.40 -14.74
C VAL A 203 14.18 0.92 -14.46
N SER A 204 13.16 0.10 -14.23
CA SER A 204 13.28 -1.34 -13.94
C SER A 204 13.99 -2.12 -15.05
N SER A 205 13.81 -1.71 -16.31
CA SER A 205 14.40 -2.38 -17.47
C SER A 205 15.87 -2.00 -17.71
N SER A 206 16.39 -0.96 -17.05
CA SER A 206 17.73 -0.40 -17.29
C SER A 206 18.76 -0.73 -16.20
N LEU A 207 18.50 -1.76 -15.39
CA LEU A 207 19.43 -2.20 -14.35
C LEU A 207 20.65 -2.89 -14.95
N ASP A 208 21.82 -2.48 -14.46
CA ASP A 208 23.07 -3.19 -14.68
C ASP A 208 23.26 -4.21 -13.56
N LEU A 209 23.19 -5.49 -13.91
CA LEU A 209 23.22 -6.60 -12.95
C LEU A 209 24.61 -7.21 -12.89
N LYS A 210 25.24 -7.18 -11.71
CA LYS A 210 26.52 -7.85 -11.44
C LYS A 210 26.27 -9.09 -10.59
N GLU A 211 26.69 -10.25 -11.09
CA GLU A 211 26.55 -11.55 -10.39
C GLU A 211 25.11 -11.84 -9.96
N ILE A 212 24.14 -11.43 -10.77
CA ILE A 212 22.72 -11.70 -10.56
C ILE A 212 22.16 -12.34 -11.83
N ASN A 213 21.58 -13.54 -11.69
CA ASN A 213 20.78 -14.14 -12.75
C ASN A 213 19.35 -13.64 -12.63
N ARG A 214 18.71 -13.36 -13.77
CA ARG A 214 17.32 -12.87 -13.82
C ARG A 214 16.46 -13.78 -14.69
N GLU A 215 15.36 -14.24 -14.12
CA GLU A 215 14.28 -14.94 -14.83
C GLU A 215 12.95 -14.23 -14.54
N GLY A 216 12.45 -13.47 -15.53
CA GLY A 216 11.26 -12.64 -15.34
C GLY A 216 11.47 -11.54 -14.30
N GLU A 217 10.72 -11.62 -13.19
CA GLU A 217 10.82 -10.71 -12.04
C GLU A 217 11.68 -11.28 -10.90
N ILE A 218 12.17 -12.52 -11.03
CA ILE A 218 12.96 -13.19 -10.00
C ILE A 218 14.45 -12.97 -10.30
N TYR A 219 15.18 -12.59 -9.25
CA TYR A 219 16.60 -12.28 -9.28
C TYR A 219 17.32 -13.19 -8.28
N GLN A 220 18.27 -13.97 -8.78
CA GLN A 220 19.14 -14.84 -7.99
C GLN A 220 20.49 -14.16 -7.78
N CYS A 221 20.85 -13.86 -6.54
CA CYS A 221 22.17 -13.38 -6.15
C CYS A 221 23.15 -14.55 -6.04
N LEU A 222 24.12 -14.60 -6.95
CA LEU A 222 25.10 -15.69 -7.03
C LEU A 222 26.16 -15.62 -5.92
N SER A 223 26.41 -14.44 -5.34
CA SER A 223 27.42 -14.24 -4.30
C SER A 223 26.99 -13.13 -3.32
N GLN A 224 27.84 -12.86 -2.31
CA GLN A 224 27.67 -11.69 -1.44
C GLN A 224 27.95 -10.36 -2.14
N ALA A 225 28.70 -10.38 -3.25
CA ALA A 225 29.03 -9.20 -4.06
C ALA A 225 27.95 -8.87 -5.11
N SER A 226 26.92 -9.72 -5.24
CA SER A 226 25.81 -9.52 -6.17
C SER A 226 25.13 -8.18 -5.96
N ALA A 227 24.99 -7.42 -7.04
CA ALA A 227 24.46 -6.06 -6.95
C ALA A 227 23.72 -5.64 -8.21
N ALA A 228 22.69 -4.82 -8.03
CA ALA A 228 21.94 -4.19 -9.11
C ALA A 228 22.23 -2.69 -9.12
N THR A 229 22.67 -2.17 -10.25
CA THR A 229 23.05 -0.77 -10.40
C THR A 229 22.06 -0.05 -11.30
N ILE A 230 21.48 1.02 -10.78
CA ILE A 230 20.74 2.00 -11.58
C ILE A 230 21.80 2.89 -12.23
N ARG A 231 21.89 2.82 -13.56
CA ARG A 231 22.83 3.64 -14.32
C ARG A 231 22.44 5.12 -14.21
N PRO A 232 23.43 6.04 -14.25
CA PRO A 232 23.15 7.46 -14.35
C PRO A 232 22.29 7.69 -15.59
N ILE A 233 21.18 8.40 -15.43
CA ILE A 233 20.40 8.87 -16.56
C ILE A 233 20.83 10.31 -16.77
N ASP A 234 21.32 10.65 -17.96
CA ASP A 234 21.68 12.01 -18.33
C ASP A 234 20.41 12.85 -18.53
N LEU A 235 19.75 13.15 -17.42
CA LEU A 235 18.64 14.08 -17.39
C LEU A 235 19.20 15.45 -17.04
N HIS A 236 19.92 16.06 -17.98
CA HIS A 236 20.47 17.42 -17.93
C HIS A 236 19.44 18.54 -17.61
N GLN A 237 18.18 18.19 -17.31
CA GLN A 237 17.05 19.12 -17.21
C GLN A 237 16.17 18.93 -15.96
N LEU A 238 16.49 18.03 -15.03
CA LEU A 238 15.69 17.90 -13.81
C LEU A 238 16.03 19.02 -12.81
N LYS A 239 15.24 20.10 -12.85
CA LYS A 239 15.38 21.27 -11.96
C LYS A 239 14.91 21.01 -10.53
N THR A 240 14.22 19.91 -10.27
CA THR A 240 13.64 19.58 -8.96
C THR A 240 14.32 18.36 -8.33
N PRO A 241 14.22 18.18 -7.00
CA PRO A 241 14.69 16.95 -6.35
C PRO A 241 13.94 15.74 -6.89
N HIS A 242 14.69 14.66 -7.14
CA HIS A 242 14.16 13.38 -7.56
C HIS A 242 14.68 12.26 -6.66
N TYR A 243 14.00 11.13 -6.68
CA TYR A 243 14.35 9.95 -5.89
C TYR A 243 13.98 8.70 -6.68
N TYR A 244 14.73 7.62 -6.48
CA TYR A 244 14.29 6.31 -6.95
C TYR A 244 13.45 5.65 -5.86
N HIS A 245 12.26 5.16 -6.22
CA HIS A 245 11.43 4.33 -5.37
C HIS A 245 11.55 2.89 -5.85
N VAL A 246 12.17 2.04 -5.04
CA VAL A 246 12.42 0.64 -5.36
C VAL A 246 11.50 -0.24 -4.55
N ILE A 247 10.82 -1.17 -5.22
CA ILE A 247 9.90 -2.13 -4.60
C ILE A 247 10.39 -3.54 -4.89
N PHE A 248 10.67 -4.29 -3.82
CA PHE A 248 11.22 -5.63 -3.93
C PHE A 248 10.69 -6.54 -2.82
N ARG A 249 10.71 -7.85 -3.05
CA ARG A 249 10.32 -8.88 -2.09
C ARG A 249 11.49 -9.84 -1.89
N PRO A 250 12.08 -9.91 -0.69
CA PRO A 250 12.98 -10.99 -0.34
C PRO A 250 12.27 -12.35 -0.44
N LEU A 251 12.86 -13.32 -1.16
CA LEU A 251 12.34 -14.69 -1.25
C LEU A 251 13.16 -15.64 -0.38
N VAL A 252 14.49 -15.51 -0.43
CA VAL A 252 15.43 -16.28 0.39
C VAL A 252 16.50 -15.33 0.91
N SER A 253 16.60 -15.23 2.24
CA SER A 253 17.66 -14.49 2.91
C SER A 253 18.91 -15.35 3.05
N ARG A 254 20.09 -14.73 3.02
CA ARG A 254 21.32 -15.37 3.49
C ARG A 254 21.30 -15.44 5.00
N ALA A 255 21.78 -16.55 5.55
CA ALA A 255 22.15 -16.59 6.95
C ALA A 255 23.42 -15.72 7.12
N SER A 256 23.24 -14.46 7.51
CA SER A 256 24.33 -13.54 7.81
C SER A 256 24.24 -13.06 9.26
N ASP A 257 25.37 -13.10 9.97
CA ASP A 257 25.50 -12.49 11.31
C ASP A 257 25.23 -10.97 11.27
N SER A 258 25.41 -10.33 10.10
CA SER A 258 25.16 -8.90 9.88
C SER A 258 23.68 -8.53 9.90
N ALA A 259 22.76 -9.39 9.46
CA ALA A 259 21.32 -9.12 9.52
C ALA A 259 20.81 -9.14 10.98
N ALA A 260 21.39 -9.99 11.83
CA ALA A 260 21.12 -10.01 13.26
C ALA A 260 21.69 -8.77 13.97
N GLU A 261 22.91 -8.35 13.61
CA GLU A 261 23.56 -7.17 14.18
C GLU A 261 22.90 -5.85 13.73
N ALA A 262 22.48 -5.73 12.45
CA ALA A 262 21.76 -4.56 11.93
C ALA A 262 20.38 -4.38 12.56
N ARG A 263 19.66 -5.48 12.84
CA ARG A 263 18.42 -5.44 13.64
C ARG A 263 18.67 -4.91 15.06
N ARG A 264 19.81 -5.25 15.68
CA ARG A 264 20.20 -4.76 17.02
C ARG A 264 20.63 -3.29 17.03
N VAL A 265 21.35 -2.82 16.02
CA VAL A 265 21.79 -1.42 15.91
C VAL A 265 20.59 -0.50 15.67
N ALA A 266 19.65 -0.92 14.82
CA ALA A 266 18.44 -0.15 14.56
C ALA A 266 17.57 0.10 15.80
N ILE A 267 17.50 -0.89 16.71
CA ILE A 267 16.81 -0.79 18.01
C ILE A 267 17.55 0.16 18.98
N LYS A 268 18.88 0.28 18.89
CA LYS A 268 19.68 1.18 19.75
C LYS A 268 19.53 2.66 19.36
N GLU A 269 19.52 2.99 18.07
CA GLU A 269 19.34 4.38 17.61
C GLU A 269 17.94 4.91 17.91
N GLU A 270 16.91 4.06 17.85
CA GLU A 270 15.53 4.44 18.17
C GLU A 270 15.32 4.75 19.66
N ASN A 271 16.05 4.05 20.55
CA ASN A 271 16.09 4.37 21.98
C ASN A 271 16.93 5.61 22.31
N SER A 272 17.82 6.04 21.41
CA SER A 272 18.60 7.28 21.56
C SER A 272 17.82 8.52 21.10
N CYS A 273 16.78 8.38 20.27
CA CYS A 273 15.99 9.48 19.75
C CYS A 273 14.62 9.67 20.46
N ARG A 274 14.34 8.93 21.54
CA ARG A 274 13.20 9.25 22.41
C ARG A 274 13.54 10.48 23.25
N PRO A 275 12.74 11.57 23.22
CA PRO A 275 12.91 12.64 24.18
C PRO A 275 12.66 12.06 25.58
N CYS A 276 13.64 12.20 26.46
CA CYS A 276 13.49 11.97 27.89
C CYS A 276 12.52 13.01 28.47
N ASN A 277 11.21 12.89 28.21
CA ASN A 277 10.20 13.66 28.92
C ASN A 277 9.92 12.96 30.26
N GLY A 278 10.89 13.07 31.15
CA GLY A 278 10.69 12.85 32.57
C GLY A 278 10.19 14.14 33.21
N GLU A 279 8.90 14.43 33.09
CA GLU A 279 8.23 15.30 34.07
C GLU A 279 7.13 14.50 34.76
N SER A 280 7.42 14.20 36.02
CA SER A 280 6.52 13.60 37.00
C SER A 280 5.29 14.50 37.20
N LEU A 281 4.15 14.11 36.64
CA LEU A 281 2.85 14.70 36.98
C LEU A 281 2.47 14.30 38.40
N ALA A 282 2.70 15.20 39.36
CA ALA A 282 2.15 15.11 40.70
C ALA A 282 0.60 15.15 40.66
N PRO A 283 -0.11 14.36 41.49
CA PRO A 283 -1.56 14.36 41.51
C PRO A 283 -2.08 15.63 42.19
N LYS A 284 -2.80 16.48 41.45
CA LYS A 284 -3.64 17.53 42.07
C LYS A 284 -4.92 16.88 42.55
N GLY A 285 -5.12 16.92 43.87
CA GLY A 285 -6.28 16.40 44.56
C GLY A 285 -7.58 17.13 44.17
N PHE A 286 -8.66 16.35 44.16
CA PHE A 286 -10.03 16.85 44.20
C PHE A 286 -10.37 17.27 45.63
N GLY A 287 -10.94 18.45 45.80
CA GLY A 287 -11.56 18.90 47.05
C GLY A 287 -12.15 20.30 46.90
N GLY A 288 -13.47 20.41 47.10
CA GLY A 288 -14.25 21.66 47.14
C GLY A 288 -15.47 21.62 46.25
#